data_AF-A0A4Y4XKT0-F1
#
_entry.id   AF-A0A4Y4XKT0-F1
#
_cell.length_a   1.000
_cell.length_b   1.000
_cell.length_c   1.000
_cell.angle_alpha   90.00
_cell.angle_beta   90.00
_cell.angle_gamma   90.00
#
_symmetry.space_group_name_H-M   'P 1'
#
loop_
_entity.id
_entity.type
_entity.pdbx_description
1 polymer ?
#
loop_
_entity_poly.entity_id
_entity_poly.type
_entity_poly.pdbx_seq_one_letter_code
_entity_poly.pdbx_strand_id
1 'polypeptide(L)'
;FLLETFSKEKHAFVVDLNAPYIGLSKKPLESVLKNTLALDFCLNKFTKNAKILQANIIDNDRILEIKGAKDLAYKSENFILRLEMIPKKANLMILDQEKCVIEAFRFNDRVVKNDILGALPPNIYEHQEEDLGFKGLLDILEKDFLSYQHKELEHKKNQIIKRLNAQKERLKEKLENLEDPKNLQLEAKELQTQASLLLTYQHLIHKHESRVVLKDFE
;
A
#
# COMPACT_ATOMS: atom_id res chain seq x y z
N PHE A 1 1.19 5.05 -13.47
CA PHE A 1 1.23 4.90 -14.94
C PHE A 1 1.37 6.26 -15.59
N LEU A 2 2.34 6.41 -16.50
CA LEU A 2 2.41 7.54 -17.41
C LEU A 2 1.82 7.06 -18.75
N LEU A 3 0.60 7.49 -19.05
CA LEU A 3 0.03 7.35 -20.38
C LEU A 3 0.73 8.39 -21.27
N GLU A 4 1.72 7.95 -22.04
CA GLU A 4 2.40 8.82 -23.00
C GLU A 4 1.61 8.86 -24.31
N THR A 5 0.74 9.87 -24.46
CA THR A 5 0.09 10.18 -25.73
C THR A 5 0.78 11.34 -26.43
N PHE A 6 1.00 11.20 -27.73
CA PHE A 6 1.55 12.22 -28.63
C PHE A 6 0.57 13.39 -28.78
N SER A 7 0.77 14.45 -27.99
CA SER A 7 0.20 15.79 -28.20
C SER A 7 1.21 16.85 -27.74
N LYS A 8 1.17 18.04 -28.34
CA LYS A 8 2.07 19.18 -28.03
C LYS A 8 1.90 19.71 -26.59
N GLU A 9 0.80 19.36 -25.93
CA GLU A 9 0.57 19.60 -24.50
C GLU A 9 0.35 18.26 -23.78
N LYS A 10 1.37 17.79 -23.06
CA LYS A 10 1.33 16.52 -22.34
C LYS A 10 0.59 16.70 -21.01
N HIS A 11 -0.62 16.18 -20.93
CA HIS A 11 -1.39 16.08 -19.69
C HIS A 11 -1.15 14.69 -19.10
N ALA A 12 -0.59 14.63 -17.89
CA ALA A 12 -0.38 13.36 -17.18
C ALA A 12 -1.47 13.21 -16.11
N PHE A 13 -2.48 12.39 -16.41
CA PHE A 13 -3.49 12.03 -15.42
C PHE A 13 -2.92 11.00 -14.44
N VAL A 14 -3.11 11.27 -13.15
CA VAL A 14 -2.73 10.37 -12.06
C VAL A 14 -3.99 9.74 -11.52
N VAL A 15 -4.04 8.42 -11.54
CA VAL A 15 -5.15 7.64 -10.98
C VAL A 15 -4.64 6.89 -9.76
N ASP A 16 -5.30 7.10 -8.62
CA ASP A 16 -5.15 6.27 -7.44
C ASP A 16 -6.39 5.39 -7.30
N LEU A 17 -6.18 4.09 -7.13
CA LEU A 17 -7.24 3.09 -6.98
C LEU A 17 -7.35 2.60 -5.53
N ASN A 18 -6.42 2.98 -4.64
CA ASN A 18 -6.53 2.76 -3.19
C ASN A 18 -7.50 3.77 -2.58
N ALA A 19 -7.38 5.02 -2.98
CA ALA A 19 -8.41 6.04 -2.80
C ALA A 19 -8.88 6.41 -4.20
N PRO A 20 -10.12 6.08 -4.63
CA PRO A 20 -10.60 6.34 -6.00
C PRO A 20 -10.51 7.83 -6.32
N TYR A 21 -9.40 8.22 -6.91
CA TYR A 21 -9.00 9.59 -7.10
C TYR A 21 -8.34 9.75 -8.47
N ILE A 22 -8.64 10.87 -9.13
CA ILE A 22 -8.03 11.30 -10.38
C ILE A 22 -7.50 12.71 -10.18
N GLY A 23 -6.27 12.94 -10.60
CA GLY A 23 -5.63 14.26 -10.58
C GLY A 23 -4.84 14.52 -11.85
N LEU A 24 -4.42 15.77 -12.04
CA LEU A 24 -3.58 16.17 -13.15
C LEU A 24 -2.19 16.58 -12.64
N SER A 25 -1.15 15.95 -13.17
CA SER A 25 0.23 16.30 -12.88
C SER A 25 0.90 17.01 -14.06
N LYS A 26 1.62 18.10 -13.80
CA LYS A 26 2.50 18.78 -14.77
C LYS A 26 3.85 18.09 -14.94
N LYS A 27 4.24 17.22 -14.01
CA LYS A 27 5.51 16.49 -14.05
C LYS A 27 5.26 14.98 -14.06
N PRO A 28 6.03 14.20 -14.83
CA PRO A 28 5.98 12.76 -14.70
C PRO A 28 6.34 12.39 -13.26
N LEU A 29 5.47 11.63 -12.58
CA LEU A 29 5.78 11.12 -11.25
C LEU A 29 6.94 10.13 -11.37
N GLU A 30 8.03 10.37 -10.63
CA GLU A 30 9.13 9.42 -10.51
C GLU A 30 8.62 8.14 -9.82
N SER A 31 8.65 7.04 -10.57
CA SER A 31 8.35 5.66 -10.19
C SER A 31 7.33 5.46 -9.05
N VAL A 32 6.06 5.35 -9.42
CA VAL A 32 5.17 4.40 -8.72
C VAL A 32 5.27 3.08 -9.49
N LEU A 33 4.93 1.97 -8.84
CA LEU A 33 4.78 0.59 -9.34
C LEU A 33 5.87 -0.35 -8.78
N LYS A 34 5.67 -0.78 -7.52
CA LYS A 34 6.35 -1.97 -6.97
C LYS A 34 5.49 -3.25 -7.05
N ASN A 35 4.18 -3.16 -7.30
CA ASN A 35 3.24 -4.30 -7.13
C ASN A 35 2.23 -4.53 -8.29
N THR A 36 2.46 -4.02 -9.50
CA THR A 36 1.49 -4.10 -10.62
C THR A 36 2.07 -4.70 -11.91
N LEU A 37 3.25 -5.30 -11.85
CA LEU A 37 4.04 -5.69 -13.03
C LEU A 37 3.25 -6.45 -14.11
N ALA A 38 2.34 -7.34 -13.72
CA ALA A 38 1.49 -8.09 -14.65
C ALA A 38 0.48 -7.18 -15.38
N LEU A 39 -0.24 -6.34 -14.62
CA LEU A 39 -1.14 -5.34 -15.20
C LEU A 39 -0.37 -4.32 -16.03
N ASP A 40 0.81 -3.90 -15.60
CA ASP A 40 1.66 -2.97 -16.35
C ASP A 40 2.04 -3.54 -17.71
N PHE A 41 2.46 -4.80 -17.71
CA PHE A 41 2.79 -5.54 -18.93
C PHE A 41 1.58 -5.65 -19.85
N CYS A 42 0.42 -6.03 -19.32
CA CYS A 42 -0.81 -6.15 -20.10
C CYS A 42 -1.28 -4.81 -20.65
N LEU A 43 -1.30 -3.75 -19.84
CA LEU A 43 -1.63 -2.40 -20.30
C LEU A 43 -0.71 -1.99 -21.44
N ASN A 44 0.60 -2.12 -21.29
CA ASN A 44 1.54 -1.80 -22.35
C ASN A 44 1.31 -2.67 -23.61
N LYS A 45 1.02 -3.97 -23.43
CA LYS A 45 0.72 -4.88 -24.53
C LYS A 45 -0.52 -4.42 -25.32
N PHE A 46 -1.61 -4.07 -24.65
CA PHE A 46 -2.89 -3.75 -25.29
C PHE A 46 -3.00 -2.28 -25.70
N THR A 47 -2.57 -1.32 -24.88
CA THR A 47 -2.82 0.11 -25.11
C THR A 47 -1.73 0.81 -25.91
N LYS A 48 -0.50 0.30 -25.93
CA LYS A 48 0.59 0.93 -26.69
C LYS A 48 0.28 0.90 -28.18
N ASN A 49 0.19 2.10 -28.78
CA ASN A 49 -0.19 2.33 -30.18
C ASN A 49 -1.59 1.81 -30.55
N ALA A 50 -2.48 1.62 -29.57
CA ALA A 50 -3.87 1.29 -29.83
C ALA A 50 -4.67 2.54 -30.20
N LYS A 51 -5.73 2.33 -30.96
CA LYS A 51 -6.75 3.33 -31.27
C LYS A 51 -7.88 3.22 -30.27
N ILE A 52 -8.35 4.35 -29.75
CA ILE A 52 -9.59 4.41 -28.99
C ILE A 52 -10.74 4.39 -30.01
N LEU A 53 -11.62 3.39 -29.90
CA LEU A 53 -12.80 3.26 -30.74
C LEU A 53 -14.01 3.95 -30.12
N GLN A 54 -14.16 3.81 -28.80
CA GLN A 54 -15.29 4.34 -28.05
C GLN A 54 -14.90 4.54 -26.59
N ALA A 55 -15.48 5.55 -25.94
CA ALA A 55 -15.41 5.74 -24.50
C ALA A 55 -16.82 6.07 -23.98
N ASN A 56 -17.31 5.28 -23.01
CA ASN A 56 -18.65 5.43 -22.47
C ASN A 56 -18.63 5.39 -20.94
N ILE A 57 -19.59 6.10 -20.34
CA ILE A 57 -19.98 5.90 -18.95
C ILE A 57 -20.98 4.76 -18.90
N ILE A 58 -20.81 3.83 -17.96
CA ILE A 58 -21.63 2.63 -17.84
C ILE A 58 -22.54 2.73 -16.61
N ASP A 59 -23.78 2.27 -16.77
CA ASP A 59 -24.81 2.17 -15.72
C ASP A 59 -25.13 3.49 -15.01
N ASN A 60 -24.85 4.63 -15.67
CA ASN A 60 -24.92 5.95 -15.05
C ASN A 60 -24.19 6.00 -13.69
N ASP A 61 -23.04 5.34 -13.60
CA ASP A 61 -22.19 5.30 -12.39
C ASP A 61 -20.78 5.77 -12.76
N ARG A 62 -19.88 5.83 -11.78
CA ARG A 62 -18.47 6.21 -11.93
C ARG A 62 -17.65 5.08 -12.56
N ILE A 63 -18.11 4.59 -13.70
CA ILE A 63 -17.50 3.50 -14.46
C ILE A 63 -17.25 3.98 -15.88
N LEU A 64 -15.97 4.08 -16.24
CA LEU A 64 -15.55 4.44 -17.59
C LEU A 64 -15.10 3.19 -18.33
N GLU A 65 -15.76 2.87 -19.44
CA GLU A 65 -15.33 1.84 -20.39
C GLU A 65 -14.75 2.48 -21.65
N ILE A 66 -13.51 2.15 -21.95
CA ILE A 66 -12.82 2.54 -23.18
C ILE A 66 -12.61 1.29 -24.03
N LYS A 67 -13.28 1.23 -25.18
CA LYS A 67 -13.04 0.19 -26.18
C LYS A 67 -11.90 0.63 -27.07
N GLY A 68 -10.89 -0.23 -27.19
CA GLY A 68 -9.72 0.01 -28.01
C GLY A 68 -9.47 -1.12 -29.00
N ALA A 69 -8.75 -0.79 -30.06
CA ALA A 69 -8.26 -1.75 -31.04
C ALA A 69 -6.76 -1.53 -31.26
N LYS A 70 -6.02 -2.63 -31.28
CA LYS A 70 -4.61 -2.63 -31.64
C LYS A 70 -4.40 -3.41 -32.92
N ASP A 71 -3.98 -2.69 -33.95
CA ASP A 71 -3.63 -3.30 -35.23
C ASP A 71 -2.28 -4.02 -35.09
N LEU A 72 -2.30 -5.35 -35.23
CA LEU A 72 -1.12 -6.19 -35.37
C LEU A 72 -0.90 -6.48 -36.86
N ALA A 73 0.27 -7.04 -37.21
CA ALA A 73 0.66 -7.29 -38.60
C ALA A 73 -0.35 -8.11 -39.42
N TYR A 74 -1.13 -9.00 -38.77
CA TYR A 74 -2.05 -9.92 -39.44
C TYR A 74 -3.48 -9.92 -38.88
N LYS A 75 -3.74 -9.22 -37.76
CA LYS A 75 -5.06 -9.16 -37.12
C LYS A 75 -5.19 -7.90 -36.28
N SER A 76 -6.41 -7.40 -36.09
CA SER A 76 -6.68 -6.37 -35.08
C SER A 76 -7.12 -7.05 -33.78
N GLU A 77 -6.52 -6.67 -32.66
CA GLU A 77 -6.86 -7.18 -31.33
C GLU A 77 -7.68 -6.12 -30.59
N ASN A 78 -8.95 -6.45 -30.31
CA ASN A 78 -9.86 -5.55 -29.61
C ASN A 78 -9.82 -5.83 -28.11
N PHE A 79 -9.92 -4.78 -27.30
CA PHE A 79 -9.95 -4.88 -25.85
C PHE A 79 -10.85 -3.81 -25.25
N ILE A 80 -11.25 -4.03 -24.00
CA ILE A 80 -11.99 -3.07 -23.19
C ILE A 80 -11.14 -2.73 -21.98
N LEU A 81 -10.83 -1.45 -21.81
CA LEU A 81 -10.25 -0.93 -20.58
C LEU A 81 -11.39 -0.39 -19.72
N ARG A 82 -11.65 -1.02 -18.58
CA ARG A 82 -12.70 -0.61 -17.65
C ARG A 82 -12.09 -0.04 -16.37
N LEU A 83 -12.37 1.23 -16.11
CA LEU A 83 -11.98 1.93 -14.89
C LEU A 83 -13.22 2.14 -14.01
N GLU A 84 -13.24 1.50 -12.85
CA GLU A 84 -14.29 1.66 -11.85
C GLU A 84 -13.79 2.59 -10.74
N MET A 85 -14.42 3.74 -10.58
CA MET A 85 -14.08 4.78 -9.59
C MET A 85 -15.11 4.81 -8.45
N ILE A 86 -15.65 3.64 -8.10
CA ILE A 86 -16.63 3.48 -7.02
C ILE A 86 -15.88 3.24 -5.70
N PRO A 87 -16.19 3.97 -4.61
CA PRO A 87 -15.60 3.74 -3.28
C PRO A 87 -15.67 2.27 -2.87
N LYS A 88 -14.58 1.76 -2.30
CA LYS A 88 -14.36 0.35 -1.88
C LYS A 88 -14.32 -0.68 -3.02
N LYS A 89 -14.79 -0.34 -4.22
CA LYS A 89 -14.79 -1.22 -5.41
C LYS A 89 -13.85 -0.74 -6.51
N ALA A 90 -13.07 0.30 -6.24
CA ALA A 90 -12.20 0.95 -7.20
C ALA A 90 -11.24 -0.05 -7.85
N ASN A 91 -11.24 -0.11 -9.18
CA ASN A 91 -10.47 -1.09 -9.92
C ASN A 91 -10.16 -0.60 -11.34
N LEU A 92 -9.11 -1.18 -11.93
CA LEU A 92 -8.78 -1.03 -13.33
C LEU A 92 -8.65 -2.42 -13.92
N MET A 93 -9.35 -2.69 -15.02
CA MET A 93 -9.42 -4.01 -15.62
C MET A 93 -9.22 -3.91 -17.13
N ILE A 94 -8.59 -4.93 -17.69
CA ILE A 94 -8.52 -5.18 -19.12
C ILE A 94 -9.41 -6.39 -19.38
N LEU A 95 -10.38 -6.22 -20.27
CA LEU A 95 -11.31 -7.26 -20.67
C LEU A 95 -11.18 -7.50 -22.18
N ASP A 96 -11.61 -8.68 -22.61
CA ASP A 96 -11.87 -8.93 -24.03
C ASP A 96 -13.25 -8.44 -24.47
N GLN A 97 -13.68 -8.80 -25.68
CA GLN A 97 -14.97 -8.40 -26.25
C GLN A 97 -16.17 -9.08 -25.56
N GLU A 98 -15.96 -10.24 -24.95
CA GLU A 98 -16.95 -11.04 -24.23
C GLU A 98 -17.04 -10.63 -22.75
N LYS A 99 -16.28 -9.61 -22.36
CA LYS A 99 -16.11 -9.12 -20.98
C LYS A 99 -15.41 -10.14 -20.06
N CYS A 100 -14.63 -11.07 -20.61
CA CYS A 100 -13.76 -11.91 -19.80
C CYS A 100 -12.57 -11.10 -19.29
N VAL A 101 -12.22 -11.27 -18.02
CA VAL A 101 -11.13 -10.51 -17.37
C VAL A 101 -9.78 -11.06 -17.80
N ILE A 102 -9.03 -10.27 -18.56
CA ILE A 102 -7.65 -10.60 -18.96
C ILE A 102 -6.69 -10.32 -17.80
N GLU A 103 -6.79 -9.12 -17.22
CA GLU A 103 -5.95 -8.67 -16.11
C GLU A 103 -6.64 -7.55 -15.32
N ALA A 104 -6.33 -7.42 -14.04
CA ALA A 104 -6.95 -6.43 -13.16
C ALA A 104 -5.97 -5.87 -12.13
N PHE A 105 -6.27 -4.67 -11.62
CA PHE A 105 -5.52 -4.10 -10.50
C PHE A 105 -5.80 -4.87 -9.20
N ARG A 106 -7.03 -5.36 -9.02
CA ARG A 106 -7.42 -6.26 -7.92
C ARG A 106 -8.35 -7.36 -8.41
N PHE A 107 -8.03 -8.60 -8.07
CA PHE A 107 -8.93 -9.75 -8.20
C PHE A 107 -9.78 -9.92 -6.93
N ASN A 108 -11.01 -10.40 -7.09
CA ASN A 108 -11.96 -10.72 -6.03
C ASN A 108 -13.05 -11.66 -6.58
N ASP A 109 -14.06 -12.00 -5.78
CA ASP A 109 -15.14 -12.93 -6.18
C ASP A 109 -15.88 -12.54 -7.47
N ARG A 110 -15.89 -11.24 -7.83
CA ARG A 110 -16.52 -10.72 -9.05
C ARG A 110 -15.52 -10.60 -10.22
N VAL A 111 -14.26 -10.33 -9.90
CA VAL A 111 -13.19 -10.08 -10.85
C VAL A 111 -12.23 -11.25 -10.77
N VAL A 112 -12.50 -12.29 -11.56
CA VAL A 112 -11.71 -13.53 -11.62
C VAL A 112 -11.02 -13.61 -12.97
N LYS A 113 -9.73 -13.95 -12.97
CA LYS A 113 -8.93 -14.02 -14.21
C LYS A 113 -9.45 -15.11 -15.14
N ASN A 114 -9.57 -14.79 -16.43
CA ASN A 114 -10.11 -15.64 -17.49
C ASN A 114 -11.58 -16.06 -17.27
N ASP A 115 -12.33 -15.29 -16.49
CA ASP A 115 -13.77 -15.49 -16.31
C ASP A 115 -14.52 -14.22 -16.68
N ILE A 116 -15.82 -14.36 -16.96
CA ILE A 116 -16.70 -13.25 -17.30
C ILE A 116 -16.82 -12.32 -16.09
N LEU A 117 -16.65 -11.01 -16.31
CA LEU A 117 -16.77 -10.00 -15.26
C LEU A 117 -18.15 -10.07 -14.59
N GLY A 118 -18.19 -10.36 -13.29
CA GLY A 118 -19.44 -10.37 -12.55
C GLY A 118 -20.09 -8.99 -12.46
N ALA A 119 -21.42 -8.96 -12.30
CA ALA A 119 -22.19 -7.72 -12.24
C ALA A 119 -21.96 -6.93 -10.94
N LEU A 120 -22.05 -5.60 -11.04
CA LEU A 120 -22.16 -4.73 -9.87
C LEU A 120 -23.64 -4.58 -9.49
N PRO A 121 -23.94 -4.31 -8.20
CA PRO A 121 -25.29 -3.89 -7.84
C PRO A 121 -25.61 -2.57 -8.56
N PRO A 122 -26.89 -2.35 -8.92
CA PRO A 122 -27.30 -1.16 -9.64
C PRO A 122 -26.95 0.10 -8.85
N ASN A 123 -26.59 1.16 -9.56
CA ASN A 123 -26.36 2.45 -8.94
C ASN A 123 -27.68 2.98 -8.38
N ILE A 124 -27.66 3.34 -7.10
CA ILE A 124 -28.79 3.90 -6.35
C ILE A 124 -28.67 5.42 -6.17
N TYR A 125 -27.58 6.02 -6.66
CA TYR A 125 -27.28 7.44 -6.49
C TYR A 125 -27.50 8.18 -7.81
N GLU A 126 -28.28 9.26 -7.76
CA GLU A 126 -28.43 10.17 -8.89
C GLU A 126 -27.27 11.17 -8.92
N HIS A 127 -26.49 11.12 -10.00
CA HIS A 127 -25.39 12.07 -10.21
C HIS A 127 -25.91 13.42 -10.67
N GLN A 128 -25.38 14.49 -10.08
CA GLN A 128 -25.52 15.84 -10.59
C GLN A 128 -24.33 16.12 -11.48
N GLU A 129 -24.58 16.35 -12.77
CA GLU A 129 -23.57 16.75 -13.72
C GLU A 129 -23.56 18.27 -13.83
N GLU A 130 -22.37 18.85 -13.71
CA GLU A 130 -22.14 20.26 -14.00
C GLU A 130 -21.39 20.35 -15.33
N ASP A 131 -21.87 21.20 -16.24
CA ASP A 131 -21.13 21.48 -17.47
C ASP A 131 -19.92 22.35 -17.14
N LEU A 132 -18.77 21.70 -17.11
CA LEU A 132 -17.51 22.31 -16.77
C LEU A 132 -16.64 22.29 -18.01
N GLY A 133 -16.37 23.47 -18.55
CA GLY A 133 -15.51 23.60 -19.73
C GLY A 133 -14.16 22.91 -19.53
N PHE A 134 -13.62 22.30 -20.57
CA PHE A 134 -12.42 21.45 -20.51
C PHE A 134 -11.24 22.10 -19.75
N LYS A 135 -10.99 23.39 -19.97
CA LYS A 135 -9.92 24.13 -19.27
C LYS A 135 -10.17 24.22 -17.76
N GLY A 136 -11.40 24.50 -17.35
CA GLY A 136 -11.78 24.56 -15.94
C GLY A 136 -11.62 23.20 -15.25
N LEU A 137 -11.93 22.10 -15.96
CA LEU A 137 -11.73 20.74 -15.44
C LEU A 137 -10.25 20.47 -15.16
N LEU A 138 -9.36 20.83 -16.09
CA LEU A 138 -7.92 20.67 -15.91
C LEU A 138 -7.40 21.50 -14.73
N ASP A 139 -7.85 22.74 -14.58
CA ASP A 139 -7.47 23.62 -13.48
C ASP A 139 -7.89 23.03 -12.11
N ILE A 140 -9.10 22.46 -12.03
CA ILE A 140 -9.60 21.77 -10.82
C ILE A 140 -8.74 20.54 -10.51
N LEU A 141 -8.53 19.67 -11.50
CA LEU A 141 -7.76 18.44 -11.32
C LEU A 141 -6.31 18.72 -10.91
N GLU A 142 -5.71 19.80 -11.40
CA GLU A 142 -4.36 20.21 -11.02
C GLU A 142 -4.32 20.72 -9.58
N LYS A 143 -5.23 21.63 -9.21
CA LYS A 143 -5.31 22.20 -7.86
C LYS A 143 -5.56 21.12 -6.81
N ASP A 144 -6.48 20.22 -7.10
CA ASP A 144 -6.81 19.10 -6.23
C ASP A 144 -5.63 18.14 -6.09
N PHE A 145 -4.87 17.91 -7.17
CA PHE A 145 -3.68 17.06 -7.13
C PHE A 145 -2.57 17.64 -6.25
N LEU A 146 -2.36 18.96 -6.27
CA LEU A 146 -1.43 19.63 -5.37
C LEU A 146 -1.87 19.48 -3.91
N SER A 147 -3.17 19.64 -3.63
CA SER A 147 -3.72 19.43 -2.28
C SER A 147 -3.55 17.98 -1.82
N TYR A 148 -3.83 17.02 -2.70
CA TYR A 148 -3.67 15.59 -2.44
C TYR A 148 -2.22 15.24 -2.08
N GLN A 149 -1.26 15.69 -2.89
CA GLN A 149 0.16 15.45 -2.62
C GLN A 149 0.63 16.06 -1.29
N HIS A 150 0.18 17.27 -0.97
CA HIS A 150 0.52 17.90 0.31
C HIS A 150 -0.01 17.10 1.50
N LYS A 151 -1.26 16.62 1.42
CA LYS A 151 -1.86 15.77 2.47
C LYS A 151 -1.11 14.45 2.63
N GLU A 152 -0.78 13.79 1.51
CA GLU A 152 -0.01 12.54 1.52
C GLU A 152 1.39 12.73 2.13
N LEU A 153 2.06 13.84 1.79
CA LEU A 153 3.37 14.15 2.35
C LEU A 153 3.31 14.37 3.87
N GLU A 154 2.37 15.17 4.35
CA GLU A 154 2.17 15.39 5.78
C GLU A 154 1.78 14.11 6.51
N HIS A 155 0.97 13.24 5.88
CA HIS A 155 0.63 11.94 6.44
C HIS A 155 1.88 11.07 6.64
N LYS A 156 2.72 10.92 5.61
CA LYS A 156 3.97 10.15 5.68
C LYS A 156 4.94 10.70 6.71
N LYS A 157 5.11 12.02 6.76
CA LYS A 157 5.93 12.71 7.77
C LYS A 157 5.45 12.39 9.18
N ASN A 158 4.15 12.50 9.43
CA ASN A 158 3.55 12.22 10.74
C ASN A 158 3.69 10.73 11.13
N GLN A 159 3.56 9.80 10.18
CA GLN A 159 3.82 8.38 10.43
C GLN A 159 5.27 8.13 10.86
N ILE A 160 6.24 8.76 10.17
CA ILE A 160 7.67 8.63 10.50
C ILE A 160 7.95 9.20 11.90
N ILE A 161 7.44 10.40 12.20
CA ILE A 161 7.59 11.03 13.52
C ILE A 161 7.03 10.13 14.62
N LYS A 162 5.82 9.59 14.43
CA LYS A 162 5.21 8.65 15.40
C LYS A 162 6.08 7.42 15.62
N ARG A 163 6.62 6.83 14.56
CA ARG A 163 7.52 5.66 14.65
C ARG A 163 8.80 5.98 15.42
N LEU A 164 9.43 7.12 15.13
CA LEU A 164 10.66 7.55 15.80
C LEU A 164 10.42 7.87 17.28
N ASN A 165 9.31 8.52 17.61
CA ASN A 165 8.95 8.78 19.01
C ASN A 165 8.72 7.48 19.79
N ALA A 166 8.01 6.51 19.21
CA ALA A 166 7.82 5.21 19.84
C ALA A 166 9.15 4.47 20.07
N GLN A 167 10.10 4.58 19.13
CA GLN A 167 11.45 4.03 19.31
C GLN A 167 12.23 4.77 20.40
N LYS A 168 12.13 6.10 20.45
CA LYS A 168 12.77 6.93 21.47
C LYS A 168 12.30 6.55 22.87
N GLU A 169 10.99 6.44 23.08
CA GLU A 169 10.44 6.08 24.40
C GLU A 169 10.86 4.66 24.82
N ARG A 170 10.83 3.69 23.90
CA ARG A 170 11.35 2.33 24.18
C ARG A 170 12.83 2.31 24.59
N LEU A 171 13.65 3.17 23.98
CA LEU A 171 15.08 3.26 24.32
C LEU A 171 15.29 3.94 25.67
N LYS A 172 14.50 4.96 26.01
CA LYS A 172 14.53 5.59 27.34
C LYS A 172 14.13 4.60 28.43
N GLU A 173 13.03 3.88 28.24
CA GLU A 173 12.59 2.85 29.20
C GLU A 173 13.70 1.80 29.43
N LYS A 174 14.38 1.36 28.36
CA LYS A 174 15.52 0.44 28.51
C LYS A 174 16.69 1.06 29.26
N LEU A 175 16.99 2.34 29.01
CA LEU A 175 18.08 3.05 29.68
C LEU A 175 17.79 3.27 31.17
N GLU A 176 16.54 3.58 31.52
CA GLU A 176 16.10 3.78 32.91
C GLU A 176 16.06 2.47 33.69
N ASN A 177 15.74 1.35 33.04
CA ASN A 177 15.74 0.02 33.64
C ASN A 177 17.13 -0.67 33.61
N LEU A 178 18.18 0.02 33.15
CA LEU A 178 19.53 -0.56 33.18
C LEU A 178 20.04 -0.57 34.62
N GLU A 179 20.32 -1.77 35.15
CA GLU A 179 20.91 -1.94 36.47
C GLU A 179 22.34 -1.37 36.50
N ASP A 180 22.76 -0.84 37.66
CA ASP A 180 24.12 -0.33 37.84
C ASP A 180 25.12 -1.51 37.80
N PRO A 181 26.07 -1.51 36.85
CA PRO A 181 27.08 -2.57 36.74
C PRO A 181 27.85 -2.82 38.04
N LYS A 182 28.08 -1.79 38.85
CA LYS A 182 28.81 -1.93 40.12
C LYS A 182 27.99 -2.72 41.14
N ASN A 183 26.69 -2.47 41.22
CA ASN A 183 25.78 -3.18 42.11
C ASN A 183 25.64 -4.63 41.68
N LEU A 184 25.48 -4.89 40.39
CA LEU A 184 25.48 -6.24 39.83
C LEU A 184 26.78 -7.00 40.12
N GLN A 185 27.92 -6.32 40.05
CA GLN A 185 29.21 -6.94 40.36
C GLN A 185 29.38 -7.24 41.85
N LEU A 186 28.84 -6.40 42.74
CA LEU A 186 28.78 -6.66 44.18
C LEU A 186 27.88 -7.87 44.47
N GLU A 187 26.67 -7.87 43.92
CA GLU A 187 25.71 -8.98 44.07
C GLU A 187 26.29 -10.29 43.54
N ALA A 188 26.95 -10.27 42.38
CA ALA A 188 27.61 -11.45 41.82
C ALA A 188 28.71 -11.99 42.73
N LYS A 189 29.51 -11.12 43.37
CA LYS A 189 30.53 -11.53 44.35
C LYS A 189 29.90 -12.12 45.60
N GLU A 190 28.84 -11.50 46.13
CA GLU A 190 28.11 -12.01 47.30
C GLU A 190 27.53 -13.40 47.04
N LEU A 191 26.83 -13.57 45.91
CA LEU A 191 26.28 -14.86 45.48
C LEU A 191 27.37 -15.91 45.25
N GLN A 192 28.52 -15.51 44.71
CA GLN A 192 29.67 -16.40 44.54
C GLN A 192 30.22 -16.89 45.88
N THR A 193 30.36 -16.00 46.86
CA THR A 193 30.81 -16.36 48.22
C THR A 193 29.80 -17.29 48.87
N GLN A 194 28.51 -16.97 48.79
CA GLN A 194 27.43 -17.84 49.31
C GLN A 194 27.43 -19.22 48.66
N ALA A 195 27.61 -19.30 47.34
CA ALA A 195 27.70 -20.57 46.62
C ALA A 195 28.93 -21.38 47.05
N SER A 196 30.07 -20.72 47.26
CA SER A 196 31.30 -21.37 47.72
C SER A 196 31.15 -21.96 49.13
N LEU A 197 30.48 -21.24 50.04
CA LEU A 197 30.10 -21.74 51.36
C LEU A 197 29.18 -22.95 51.26
N LEU A 198 28.12 -22.85 50.46
CA LEU A 198 27.18 -23.97 50.24
C LEU A 198 27.87 -25.23 49.70
N LEU A 199 28.78 -25.08 48.74
CA LEU A 199 29.53 -26.20 48.17
C LEU A 199 30.47 -26.85 49.20
N THR A 200 31.12 -26.03 50.03
CA THR A 200 32.05 -26.54 51.05
C THR A 200 31.30 -27.35 52.11
N TYR A 201 30.16 -26.84 52.56
CA TYR A 201 29.33 -27.49 53.57
C TYR A 201 28.25 -28.42 52.97
N GLN A 202 28.33 -28.76 51.68
CA GLN A 202 27.31 -29.54 50.98
C GLN A 202 26.96 -30.86 51.66
N HIS A 203 27.94 -31.49 52.33
CA HIS A 203 27.76 -32.74 53.08
C HIS A 203 26.89 -32.60 54.33
N LEU A 204 26.66 -31.38 54.82
CA LEU A 204 25.81 -31.06 55.98
C LEU A 204 24.40 -30.64 55.59
N ILE A 205 24.12 -30.46 54.29
CA ILE A 205 22.85 -29.93 53.77
C ILE A 205 21.94 -31.08 53.33
N HIS A 206 20.69 -31.11 53.79
CA HIS A 206 19.73 -32.14 53.41
C HIS A 206 18.97 -31.79 52.11
N LYS A 207 18.58 -32.82 51.33
CA LYS A 207 17.98 -32.70 49.98
C LYS A 207 16.73 -31.80 49.84
N HIS A 208 16.06 -31.43 50.95
CA HIS A 208 14.81 -30.68 50.94
C HIS A 208 14.86 -29.43 51.84
N GLU A 209 16.04 -29.00 52.28
CA GLU A 209 16.19 -27.78 53.06
C GLU A 209 16.19 -26.54 52.16
N SER A 210 15.33 -25.56 52.48
CA SER A 210 15.21 -24.30 51.77
C SER A 210 16.05 -23.16 52.38
N ARG A 211 16.60 -23.38 53.58
CA ARG A 211 17.44 -22.44 54.33
C ARG A 211 18.44 -23.21 55.17
N VAL A 212 19.69 -22.75 55.21
CA VAL A 212 20.76 -23.37 55.99
C VAL A 212 21.60 -22.27 56.64
N VAL A 213 22.05 -22.48 57.88
CA VAL A 213 22.92 -21.56 58.60
C VAL A 213 24.33 -22.14 58.58
N LEU A 214 25.24 -21.48 57.88
CA LEU A 214 26.63 -21.91 57.70
C LEU A 214 27.56 -20.88 58.33
N LYS A 215 28.72 -21.33 58.83
CA LYS A 215 29.74 -20.43 59.35
C LYS A 215 30.66 -20.00 58.21
N ASP A 216 30.88 -18.70 58.10
CA ASP A 216 31.83 -18.13 57.16
C ASP A 216 33.27 -18.52 57.54
N PHE A 217 34.16 -18.53 56.56
CA PHE A 217 35.58 -18.77 56.77
C PHE A 217 36.21 -17.46 57.26
N GLU A 218 36.41 -17.31 58.58
CA GLU A 218 37.36 -16.32 59.10
C GLU A 218 38.79 -16.65 58.65
#